data_AF-A0A149TMS3-F1
#
_entry.id   AF-A0A149TMS3-F1
#
_cell.length_a   1.000
_cell.length_b   1.000
_cell.length_c   1.000
_cell.angle_alpha   90.00
_cell.angle_beta   90.00
_cell.angle_gamma   90.00
#
_symmetry.space_group_name_H-M   'P 1'
#
loop_
_entity.id
_entity.type
_entity.pdbx_description
1 polymer ?
#
loop_
_entity_poly.entity_id
_entity_poly.type
_entity_poly.pdbx_seq_one_letter_code
_entity_poly.pdbx_strand_id
1 'polypeptide(L)'
;MSGALTTLGVGSFANALSGAAGGNLVTGELSRLLGTAALGGVTFDIIDSREAAGRRVARILFPGRPVEDQKFQDFGTIDQPIRITGYLAGDDYVLRAQRMRKVLLQAGRQTLIHPWWGRLKVRVIEPGEIQFSATRIRIA
;
A
#
# COMPACT_ATOMS: atom_id res chain seq x y z
N MET A 1 -28.11 15.68 34.98
CA MET A 1 -26.88 16.21 34.35
C MET A 1 -26.21 15.07 33.60
N SER A 2 -26.79 14.63 32.47
CA SER A 2 -26.23 13.56 31.62
C SER A 2 -25.61 14.19 30.39
N GLY A 3 -24.28 14.15 30.29
CA GLY A 3 -23.53 14.59 29.12
C GLY A 3 -23.59 13.52 28.02
N ALA A 4 -24.03 13.91 26.83
CA ALA A 4 -24.02 13.06 25.66
C ALA A 4 -22.61 13.03 25.05
N LEU A 5 -21.96 11.86 25.12
CA LEU A 5 -20.76 11.53 24.34
C LEU A 5 -21.16 11.38 22.86
N THR A 6 -20.79 12.34 22.04
CA THR A 6 -20.98 12.27 20.58
C THR A 6 -19.86 11.42 19.98
N THR A 7 -20.21 10.22 19.55
CA THR A 7 -19.36 9.29 18.81
C THR A 7 -19.06 9.86 17.41
N LEU A 8 -17.82 10.28 17.17
CA LEU A 8 -17.31 10.64 15.83
C LEU A 8 -17.04 9.36 15.03
N GLY A 9 -18.10 8.65 14.67
CA GLY A 9 -18.07 7.47 13.82
C GLY A 9 -18.63 7.80 12.44
N VAL A 10 -17.79 7.70 11.39
CA VAL A 10 -18.10 7.35 9.98
C VAL A 10 -19.15 8.18 9.21
N GLY A 11 -19.98 9.01 9.84
CA GLY A 11 -21.06 9.78 9.21
C GLY A 11 -20.63 11.10 8.58
N SER A 12 -19.38 11.54 8.79
CA SER A 12 -18.88 12.82 8.27
C SER A 12 -18.67 12.83 6.75
N PHE A 13 -18.64 11.67 6.10
CA PHE A 13 -18.39 11.57 4.66
C PHE A 13 -19.65 11.83 3.81
N ALA A 14 -20.83 11.51 4.32
CA ALA A 14 -22.09 11.73 3.59
C ALA A 14 -22.55 13.20 3.68
N ASN A 15 -22.32 13.87 4.81
CA ASN A 15 -22.79 15.24 5.02
C ASN A 15 -21.88 16.32 4.39
N ALA A 16 -20.68 15.94 3.93
CA ALA A 16 -19.82 16.82 3.13
C ALA A 16 -20.20 16.81 1.64
N LEU A 17 -20.98 15.81 1.19
CA LEU A 17 -21.38 15.65 -0.21
C LEU A 17 -22.67 16.40 -0.57
N SER A 18 -23.51 16.73 0.41
CA SER A 18 -24.82 17.36 0.19
C SER A 18 -24.82 18.90 0.26
N GLY A 19 -23.71 19.53 0.65
CA GLY A 19 -23.66 20.97 0.94
C GLY A 19 -22.89 21.87 -0.04
N ALA A 20 -22.16 21.31 -1.00
CA ALA A 20 -21.34 22.11 -1.92
C ALA A 20 -22.05 22.25 -3.29
N ALA A 21 -22.77 23.36 -3.42
CA ALA A 21 -23.23 23.86 -4.71
C ALA A 21 -22.04 24.10 -5.66
N GLY A 22 -22.21 23.74 -6.93
CA GLY A 22 -21.32 24.13 -8.01
C GLY A 22 -20.24 23.11 -8.31
N GLY A 23 -20.21 22.66 -9.58
CA GLY A 23 -19.39 21.56 -10.06
C GLY A 23 -17.87 21.71 -9.84
N ASN A 24 -17.20 20.60 -10.11
CA ASN A 24 -15.75 20.41 -10.25
C ASN A 24 -14.94 19.91 -9.03
N LEU A 25 -15.55 19.65 -7.87
CA LEU A 25 -14.85 19.00 -6.74
C LEU A 25 -14.83 17.46 -6.83
N VAL A 26 -15.82 16.87 -7.51
CA VAL A 26 -15.94 15.41 -7.63
C VAL A 26 -14.78 14.83 -8.46
N THR A 27 -14.33 15.51 -9.51
CA THR A 27 -13.24 15.01 -10.37
C THR A 27 -11.87 15.07 -9.69
N GLY A 28 -11.61 16.12 -8.88
CA GLY A 28 -10.33 16.31 -8.20
C GLY A 28 -10.12 15.34 -7.02
N GLU A 29 -11.16 15.13 -6.22
CA GLU A 29 -11.09 14.20 -5.08
C GLU A 29 -11.11 12.74 -5.53
N LEU A 30 -11.85 12.40 -6.60
CA LEU A 30 -11.76 11.08 -7.22
C LEU A 30 -10.37 10.82 -7.82
N SER A 31 -9.75 11.83 -8.45
CA SER A 31 -8.37 11.73 -8.95
C SER A 31 -7.36 11.47 -7.83
N ARG A 32 -7.59 12.00 -6.62
CA ARG A 32 -6.75 11.68 -5.45
C ARG A 32 -6.93 10.24 -4.99
N LEU A 33 -8.16 9.71 -5.02
CA LEU A 33 -8.41 8.30 -4.70
C LEU A 33 -7.75 7.33 -5.69
N LEU A 34 -7.44 7.77 -6.91
CA LEU A 34 -6.68 6.97 -7.88
C LEU A 34 -5.18 6.87 -7.55
N GLY A 35 -4.64 7.75 -6.68
CA GLY A 35 -3.24 7.70 -6.23
C GLY A 35 -3.06 7.22 -4.78
N THR A 36 -4.14 7.22 -3.99
CA THR A 36 -4.12 6.80 -2.59
C THR A 36 -4.30 5.29 -2.46
N ALA A 37 -3.40 4.65 -1.71
CA ALA A 37 -3.53 3.27 -1.27
C ALA A 37 -3.87 3.20 0.22
N ALA A 38 -4.38 2.04 0.66
CA ALA A 38 -4.64 1.79 2.07
C ALA A 38 -4.09 0.43 2.52
N LEU A 39 -3.30 0.43 3.60
CA LEU A 39 -2.80 -0.79 4.23
C LEU A 39 -3.40 -0.92 5.63
N GLY A 40 -4.14 -2.00 5.89
CA GLY A 40 -4.71 -2.26 7.23
C GLY A 40 -5.59 -1.12 7.76
N GLY A 41 -6.17 -0.30 6.88
CA GLY A 41 -6.99 0.87 7.22
C GLY A 41 -6.24 2.21 7.30
N VAL A 42 -4.92 2.24 7.08
CA VAL A 42 -4.14 3.49 7.00
C VAL A 42 -3.96 3.87 5.54
N THR A 43 -4.42 5.07 5.16
CA THR A 43 -4.27 5.62 3.81
C THR A 43 -2.91 6.31 3.64
N PHE A 44 -2.30 6.13 2.48
CA PHE A 44 -1.03 6.74 2.08
C PHE A 44 -0.99 6.91 0.56
N ASP A 45 -0.21 7.87 0.07
CA ASP A 45 -0.07 8.09 -1.38
C ASP A 45 1.12 7.27 -1.91
N ILE A 46 0.97 6.70 -3.10
CA ILE A 46 2.02 5.89 -3.73
C ILE A 46 2.90 6.75 -4.63
N ILE A 47 4.23 6.60 -4.49
CA ILE A 47 5.23 7.14 -5.41
C ILE A 47 5.58 6.10 -6.47
N ASP A 48 5.91 4.89 -6.01
CA ASP A 48 6.39 3.81 -6.85
C ASP A 48 5.83 2.47 -6.34
N SER A 49 5.40 1.62 -7.27
CA SER A 49 4.95 0.27 -6.96
C SER A 49 5.62 -0.70 -7.92
N ARG A 50 6.26 -1.73 -7.38
CA ARG A 50 6.92 -2.79 -8.16
C ARG A 50 6.39 -4.14 -7.71
N GLU A 51 6.10 -4.99 -8.69
CA GLU A 51 5.73 -6.38 -8.49
C GLU A 51 6.70 -7.25 -9.27
N ALA A 52 7.23 -8.29 -8.63
CA ALA A 52 8.00 -9.30 -9.34
C ALA A 52 7.07 -10.43 -9.81
N ALA A 53 6.71 -10.42 -11.08
CA ALA A 53 5.96 -11.50 -11.71
C ALA A 53 6.91 -12.49 -12.39
N GLY A 54 6.74 -13.79 -12.12
CA GLY A 54 7.60 -14.83 -12.71
C GLY A 54 7.30 -16.24 -12.22
N ARG A 55 8.06 -17.19 -12.74
CA ARG A 55 8.04 -18.60 -12.32
C ARG A 55 9.37 -18.96 -11.67
N ARG A 56 9.33 -19.84 -10.67
CA ARG A 56 10.52 -20.38 -10.01
C ARG A 56 11.12 -21.44 -10.94
N VAL A 57 12.11 -21.07 -11.73
CA VAL A 57 12.79 -21.99 -12.66
C VAL A 57 14.22 -22.19 -12.19
N ALA A 58 14.62 -23.44 -11.93
CA ALA A 58 16.02 -23.79 -11.71
C ALA A 58 16.67 -24.17 -13.03
N ARG A 59 17.82 -23.56 -13.30
CA ARG A 59 18.68 -23.88 -14.44
C ARG A 59 19.77 -24.84 -13.99
N ILE A 60 19.78 -26.05 -14.56
CA ILE A 60 20.80 -27.06 -14.26
C ILE A 60 21.79 -27.11 -15.43
N LEU A 61 23.06 -26.89 -15.12
CA LEU A 61 24.18 -26.98 -16.06
C LEU A 61 24.92 -28.29 -15.80
N PHE A 62 25.16 -29.06 -16.86
CA PHE A 62 25.98 -30.27 -16.77
C PHE A 62 27.39 -29.97 -17.28
N PRO A 63 28.45 -30.33 -16.53
CA PRO A 63 29.82 -30.16 -17.00
C PRO A 63 30.07 -31.00 -18.26
N GLY A 64 30.77 -30.43 -19.24
CA GLY A 64 31.11 -31.11 -20.50
C GLY A 64 30.01 -31.10 -21.57
N ARG A 65 28.84 -30.49 -21.31
CA ARG A 65 27.81 -30.26 -22.33
C ARG A 65 27.76 -28.81 -22.80
N PRO A 66 27.43 -28.56 -24.08
CA PRO A 66 27.29 -27.21 -24.58
C PRO A 66 26.13 -26.49 -23.89
N VAL A 67 26.21 -25.15 -23.88
CA VAL A 67 25.27 -24.24 -23.19
C VAL A 67 23.84 -24.35 -23.75
N GLU A 68 23.66 -24.94 -24.91
CA GLU A 68 22.35 -25.20 -25.52
C GLU A 68 21.59 -26.40 -24.93
N ASP A 69 22.29 -27.34 -24.28
CA ASP A 69 21.74 -28.62 -23.83
C ASP A 69 21.19 -28.58 -22.38
N GLN A 70 20.87 -27.37 -21.93
CA GLN A 70 20.51 -27.08 -20.54
C GLN A 70 19.13 -27.62 -20.20
N LYS A 71 18.99 -28.03 -18.94
CA LYS A 71 17.69 -28.44 -18.40
C LYS A 71 17.15 -27.37 -17.48
N PHE A 72 15.91 -26.98 -17.74
CA PHE A 72 15.14 -26.06 -16.92
C PHE A 72 14.10 -26.87 -16.16
N GLN A 73 14.10 -26.74 -14.83
CA GLN A 73 13.09 -27.36 -13.98
C GLN A 73 12.21 -26.27 -13.37
N ASP A 74 10.91 -26.35 -13.65
CA ASP A 74 9.91 -25.39 -13.21
C ASP A 74 9.28 -25.85 -11.88
N PHE A 75 9.43 -25.05 -10.84
CA PHE A 75 8.89 -25.25 -9.49
C PHE A 75 7.59 -24.46 -9.26
N GLY A 76 6.95 -23.99 -10.32
CA GLY A 76 5.69 -23.26 -10.27
C GLY A 76 5.88 -21.75 -10.17
N THR A 77 4.84 -21.08 -9.67
CA THR A 77 4.78 -19.61 -9.61
C THR A 77 5.66 -19.05 -8.49
N ILE A 78 6.29 -17.89 -8.73
CA ILE A 78 7.01 -17.15 -7.70
C ILE A 78 6.05 -16.53 -6.67
N ASP A 79 6.54 -16.19 -5.49
CA ASP A 79 5.75 -15.61 -4.38
C ASP A 79 5.28 -14.16 -4.62
N GLN A 80 5.31 -13.68 -5.86
CA GLN A 80 4.91 -12.33 -6.30
C GLN A 80 5.17 -11.23 -5.25
N PRO A 81 6.43 -10.99 -4.85
CA PRO A 81 6.72 -9.96 -3.87
C PRO A 81 6.40 -8.58 -4.45
N ILE A 82 5.61 -7.83 -3.69
CA ILE A 82 5.20 -6.47 -4.01
C ILE A 82 6.00 -5.51 -3.14
N ARG A 83 6.70 -4.55 -3.76
CA ARG A 83 7.39 -3.45 -3.11
C ARG A 83 6.65 -2.16 -3.41
N ILE A 84 6.26 -1.44 -2.37
CA ILE A 84 5.54 -0.17 -2.49
C ILE A 84 6.35 0.89 -1.75
N THR A 85 6.59 2.00 -2.42
CA THR A 85 7.16 3.21 -1.84
C THR A 85 6.09 4.29 -1.93
N GLY A 86 5.77 4.88 -0.79
CA GLY A 86 4.73 5.88 -0.67
C GLY A 86 5.06 6.88 0.42
N TYR A 87 4.21 7.88 0.55
CA TYR A 87 4.37 8.98 1.47
C TYR A 87 3.03 9.29 2.17
N LEU A 88 3.13 9.75 3.41
CA LEU A 88 2.07 10.26 4.27
C LEU A 88 2.18 11.80 4.41
N ALA A 89 1.40 12.53 3.62
CA ALA A 89 1.27 13.99 3.75
C ALA A 89 0.05 14.40 4.59
N GLY A 90 0.18 15.52 5.32
CA GLY A 90 -0.89 16.13 6.12
C GLY A 90 -0.42 16.55 7.50
N ASP A 91 -1.26 17.27 8.24
CA ASP A 91 -0.92 17.71 9.61
C ASP A 91 -0.86 16.55 10.61
N ASP A 92 -1.59 15.46 10.34
CA ASP A 92 -1.66 14.27 11.18
C ASP A 92 -0.70 13.14 10.75
N TYR A 93 0.32 13.45 9.94
CA TYR A 93 1.27 12.47 9.40
C TYR A 93 1.96 11.64 10.50
N VAL A 94 2.29 12.24 11.65
CA VAL A 94 2.92 11.54 12.78
C VAL A 94 1.98 10.46 13.34
N LEU A 95 0.69 10.81 13.51
CA LEU A 95 -0.29 9.87 14.04
C LEU A 95 -0.59 8.75 13.04
N ARG A 96 -0.67 9.07 11.74
CA ARG A 96 -0.82 8.05 10.68
C ARG A 96 0.41 7.15 10.59
N ALA A 97 1.62 7.69 10.71
CA ALA A 97 2.86 6.89 10.73
C ALA A 97 2.92 5.96 11.94
N GLN A 98 2.46 6.39 13.13
CA GLN A 98 2.32 5.50 14.29
C GLN A 98 1.30 4.38 14.06
N ARG A 99 0.17 4.69 13.41
CA ARG A 99 -0.82 3.67 13.02
C ARG A 99 -0.24 2.69 12.00
N MET A 100 0.48 3.20 11.00
CA MET A 100 1.16 2.37 10.00
C MET A 100 2.18 1.45 10.66
N ARG A 101 2.96 1.94 11.62
CA ARG A 101 3.88 1.11 12.41
C ARG A 101 3.14 -0.02 13.13
N LYS A 102 2.01 0.26 13.78
CA LYS A 102 1.20 -0.78 14.44
C LYS A 102 0.68 -1.82 13.45
N VAL A 103 0.24 -1.36 12.27
CA VAL A 103 -0.21 -2.24 11.18
C VAL A 103 0.95 -3.12 10.71
N LEU A 104 2.13 -2.58 10.43
CA LEU A 104 3.31 -3.38 10.02
C LEU A 104 3.75 -4.41 11.07
N LEU A 105 3.58 -4.11 12.36
CA LEU A 105 3.88 -5.03 13.45
C LEU A 105 2.80 -6.10 13.67
N GLN A 106 1.62 -5.96 13.08
CA GLN A 106 0.53 -6.92 13.25
C GLN A 106 0.85 -8.23 12.51
N ALA A 107 0.89 -9.32 13.29
CA ALA A 107 1.09 -10.66 12.73
C ALA A 107 -0.09 -11.07 11.84
N GLY A 108 0.23 -11.70 10.71
CA GLY A 108 -0.74 -12.33 9.81
C GLY A 108 -0.95 -11.60 8.48
N ARG A 109 -2.02 -11.96 7.79
CA ARG A 109 -2.38 -11.42 6.47
C ARG A 109 -3.15 -10.12 6.66
N GLN A 110 -2.76 -9.09 5.93
CA GLN A 110 -3.39 -7.78 5.97
C GLN A 110 -4.07 -7.47 4.64
N THR A 111 -5.00 -6.53 4.67
CA THR A 111 -5.67 -6.06 3.46
C THR A 111 -4.94 -4.84 2.94
N LEU A 112 -4.40 -4.95 1.74
CA LEU A 112 -3.87 -3.84 0.97
C LEU A 112 -4.91 -3.47 -0.09
N ILE A 113 -5.26 -2.20 -0.16
CA ILE A 113 -6.07 -1.63 -1.23
C ILE A 113 -5.10 -0.81 -2.07
N HIS A 114 -4.81 -1.31 -3.26
CA HIS A 114 -3.93 -0.68 -4.23
C HIS A 114 -4.77 -0.01 -5.32
N PRO A 115 -4.39 1.17 -5.84
CA PRO A 115 -5.16 1.87 -6.86
C PRO A 115 -5.31 1.06 -8.16
N TRP A 116 -4.25 0.39 -8.61
CA TRP A 116 -4.26 -0.36 -9.88
C TRP A 116 -4.63 -1.83 -9.74
N TRP A 117 -4.25 -2.47 -8.63
CA TRP A 117 -4.48 -3.91 -8.41
C TRP A 117 -5.72 -4.19 -7.54
N GLY A 118 -6.35 -3.15 -7.01
CA GLY A 118 -7.51 -3.28 -6.14
C GLY A 118 -7.16 -3.93 -4.80
N ARG A 119 -8.03 -4.82 -4.33
CA ARG A 119 -7.95 -5.39 -2.98
C ARG A 119 -7.10 -6.66 -2.96
N LEU A 120 -5.97 -6.61 -2.28
CA LEU A 120 -5.01 -7.70 -2.13
C LEU A 120 -4.91 -8.14 -0.66
N LYS A 121 -4.64 -9.44 -0.46
CA LYS A 121 -4.31 -10.01 0.85
C LYS A 121 -2.81 -10.24 0.93
N VAL A 122 -2.10 -9.30 1.53
CA VAL A 122 -0.64 -9.28 1.58
C VAL A 122 -0.13 -9.71 2.95
N ARG A 123 1.13 -10.15 2.99
CA ARG A 123 1.88 -10.40 4.23
C ARG A 123 3.21 -9.67 4.13
N VAL A 124 3.63 -9.06 5.23
CA VAL A 124 4.93 -8.41 5.32
C VAL A 124 6.01 -9.51 5.37
N ILE A 125 6.87 -9.56 4.35
CA ILE A 125 8.00 -10.51 4.23
C ILE A 125 9.28 -9.89 4.79
N GLU A 126 9.55 -8.65 4.38
CA GLU A 126 10.68 -7.85 4.83
C GLU A 126 10.19 -6.75 5.79
N PRO A 127 11.00 -6.35 6.80
CA PRO A 127 10.61 -5.28 7.70
C PRO A 127 10.38 -3.98 6.92
N GLY A 128 9.19 -3.39 7.10
CA GLY A 128 8.88 -2.08 6.53
C GLY A 128 9.65 -0.97 7.25
N GLU A 129 10.19 -0.02 6.48
CA GLU A 129 10.90 1.14 7.00
C GLU A 129 10.01 2.38 6.94
N ILE A 130 10.03 3.20 8.01
CA ILE A 130 9.36 4.51 8.04
C ILE A 130 10.42 5.55 8.36
N GLN A 131 10.65 6.46 7.41
CA GLN A 131 11.61 7.56 7.55
C GLN A 131 10.87 8.87 7.76
N PHE A 132 11.32 9.69 8.71
CA PHE A 132 10.84 11.05 8.90
C PHE A 132 11.91 12.02 8.41
N SER A 133 11.65 12.71 7.30
CA SER A 133 12.54 13.77 6.80
C SER A 133 12.03 15.13 7.28
N ALA A 134 12.74 15.77 8.21
CA ALA A 134 12.43 17.12 8.68
C ALA A 134 13.02 18.22 7.78
N THR A 135 14.06 17.88 7.00
CA THR A 135 14.93 18.84 6.31
C THR A 135 14.45 19.15 4.88
N ARG A 136 13.58 18.32 4.30
CA ARG A 136 13.22 18.42 2.89
C ARG A 136 11.71 18.28 2.72
N ILE A 137 11.01 19.36 3.05
CA ILE A 137 9.58 19.59 2.76
C ILE A 137 8.67 18.66 3.59
N ARG A 138 7.55 19.19 4.09
CA ARG A 138 6.58 18.50 4.97
C ARG A 138 5.86 17.35 4.24
N ILE A 139 6.57 16.27 3.96
CA ILE A 139 6.06 15.08 3.29
C ILE A 139 6.84 13.91 3.92
N ALA A 140 6.21 13.21 4.87
CA ALA A 140 6.63 11.86 5.26
C ALA A 140 6.03 10.86 4.28
#